data_AF-A0A9D8X5T5-F1
#
_entry.id   AF-A0A9D8X5T5-F1
#
_cell.length_a   1.000
_cell.length_b   1.000
_cell.length_c   1.000
_cell.angle_alpha   90.00
_cell.angle_beta   90.00
_cell.angle_gamma   90.00
#
_symmetry.space_group_name_H-M   'P 1'
#
loop_
_entity.id
_entity.type
_entity.pdbx_description
1 polymer ?
#
loop_
_entity_poly.entity_id
_entity_poly.type
_entity_poly.pdbx_seq_one_letter_code
_entity_poly.pdbx_strand_id
1 'polypeptide(L)'
;MKKSKKALALVLAVIMSVMCCSAVAQAATANEYIPSIVIPGIFQSETKYYEGAKVQTNSPFFMDDTLDIVGMALTDALIPIGNLLIHQEDKDEQAAYAVANLLGEVLLEKSRCDENGKFVHDIRATKYNDSFRDLSAYDQEYILDQIPLQNYIDIAGEENLYFFSYASLGNMIDTAQELYDFIQFVKADSGSDKVNIVPISQGGSVANALLQIYADNGRSVAEDIHRILYIVPALDGSILVGEIYQYGLLDDSYELYNTMFPALMGEDDMMSYLVNIILRILPNADINNILDVAVKVLIEDYMRYSTLLWGLCPSGNYPACREMYLLDEGLENILAQADWYYEAQCNSDANILQAKADGVEIFDVVDYNYPLYQLVDSYDDVNADGIIQLDSTSMGAFSLGVDKKLPADYVPTHSNCEDPQNHDHTDPNGIVDVCTGLLPETTFYFYNQDHEKTGSNDVIM
;
A
#
# COMPACT_ATOMS: atom_id res chain seq x y z
N MET A 1 31.24 -2.57 68.86
CA MET A 1 30.84 -3.44 67.73
C MET A 1 29.78 -2.85 66.78
N LYS A 2 29.58 -1.51 66.70
CA LYS A 2 28.64 -0.86 65.75
C LYS A 2 29.29 -0.23 64.51
N LYS A 3 30.63 -0.05 64.50
CA LYS A 3 31.36 0.59 63.38
C LYS A 3 31.71 -0.36 62.22
N SER A 4 31.89 -1.67 62.47
CA SER A 4 32.22 -2.63 61.39
C SER A 4 31.03 -2.99 60.49
N LYS A 5 29.78 -2.91 61.01
CA LYS A 5 28.57 -3.21 60.22
C LYS A 5 28.26 -2.15 59.15
N LYS A 6 28.63 -0.88 59.39
CA LYS A 6 28.45 0.20 58.40
C LYS A 6 29.45 0.12 57.25
N ALA A 7 30.69 -0.29 57.53
CA ALA A 7 31.70 -0.51 56.50
C ALA A 7 31.36 -1.73 55.61
N LEU A 8 30.87 -2.82 56.22
CA LEU A 8 30.45 -4.01 55.48
C LEU A 8 29.20 -3.74 54.61
N ALA A 9 28.24 -2.96 55.11
CA ALA A 9 27.06 -2.55 54.34
C ALA A 9 27.41 -1.63 53.17
N LEU A 10 28.39 -0.74 53.34
CA LEU A 10 28.88 0.13 52.26
C LEU A 10 29.62 -0.67 51.18
N VAL A 11 30.44 -1.64 51.58
CA VAL A 11 31.16 -2.54 50.66
C VAL A 11 30.16 -3.45 49.92
N LEU A 12 29.14 -3.98 50.59
CA LEU A 12 28.07 -4.77 49.95
C LEU A 12 27.22 -3.91 49.00
N ALA A 13 26.92 -2.66 49.35
CA ALA A 13 26.20 -1.74 48.45
C ALA A 13 27.02 -1.38 47.22
N VAL A 14 28.35 -1.20 47.36
CA VAL A 14 29.27 -0.97 46.24
C VAL A 14 29.43 -2.23 45.38
N ILE A 15 29.49 -3.42 45.98
CA ILE A 15 29.55 -4.68 45.22
C ILE A 15 28.22 -4.93 44.48
N MET A 16 27.07 -4.67 45.09
CA MET A 16 25.77 -4.78 44.41
C MET A 16 25.58 -3.72 43.33
N SER A 17 26.08 -2.49 43.50
CA SER A 17 26.02 -1.47 42.43
C SER A 17 27.02 -1.77 41.30
N VAL A 18 28.19 -2.35 41.61
CA VAL A 18 29.11 -2.86 40.58
C VAL A 18 28.51 -4.08 39.87
N MET A 19 27.76 -4.96 40.56
CA MET A 19 27.02 -6.08 39.94
C MET A 19 25.79 -5.62 39.13
N CYS A 20 25.08 -4.56 39.55
CA CYS A 20 24.03 -3.94 38.74
C CYS A 20 24.60 -3.20 37.51
N CYS A 21 25.83 -2.66 37.59
CA CYS A 21 26.51 -2.08 36.43
C CYS A 21 27.24 -3.11 35.56
N SER A 22 27.46 -4.34 36.04
CA SER A 22 28.04 -5.44 35.24
C SER A 22 27.01 -6.45 34.75
N ALA A 23 25.73 -6.31 35.14
CA ALA A 23 24.59 -6.93 34.46
C ALA A 23 24.05 -6.09 33.29
N VAL A 24 24.52 -4.85 33.10
CA VAL A 24 24.31 -4.02 31.89
C VAL A 24 25.53 -4.08 30.96
N ALA A 25 26.42 -5.05 31.22
CA ALA A 25 27.40 -5.53 30.28
C ALA A 25 27.18 -7.03 30.07
N GLN A 26 25.92 -7.45 29.89
CA GLN A 26 25.67 -8.44 28.86
C GLN A 26 26.30 -7.81 27.63
N ALA A 27 27.38 -8.40 27.12
CA ALA A 27 27.98 -7.95 25.88
C ALA A 27 26.82 -7.70 24.92
N ALA A 28 26.68 -6.47 24.44
CA ALA A 28 26.20 -6.27 23.10
C ALA A 28 27.13 -7.13 22.26
N THR A 29 26.78 -8.40 22.09
CA THR A 29 26.95 -9.03 20.80
C THR A 29 26.36 -7.98 19.88
N ALA A 30 27.21 -7.28 19.12
CA ALA A 30 26.73 -6.55 17.98
C ALA A 30 25.72 -7.51 17.32
N ASN A 31 24.43 -7.16 17.30
CA ASN A 31 23.48 -7.98 16.57
C ASN A 31 24.10 -8.08 15.18
N GLU A 32 24.42 -9.31 14.77
CA GLU A 32 25.06 -9.55 13.47
C GLU A 32 24.19 -8.98 12.34
N TYR A 33 22.89 -8.82 12.62
CA TYR A 33 21.87 -8.26 11.75
C TYR A 33 21.26 -6.98 12.32
N ILE A 34 21.06 -6.00 11.45
CA ILE A 34 20.27 -4.80 11.73
C ILE A 34 18.79 -5.17 11.62
N PRO A 35 17.92 -4.79 12.58
CA PRO A 35 16.52 -5.15 12.57
C PRO A 35 15.81 -4.60 11.33
N SER A 36 14.92 -5.39 10.73
CA SER A 36 14.16 -5.01 9.55
C SER A 36 12.69 -4.83 9.88
N ILE A 37 12.11 -3.75 9.38
CA ILE A 37 10.68 -3.42 9.52
C ILE A 37 10.01 -3.64 8.17
N VAL A 38 9.07 -4.56 8.11
CA VAL A 38 8.22 -4.75 6.94
C VAL A 38 7.08 -3.75 6.98
N ILE A 39 6.88 -3.02 5.88
CA ILE A 39 5.79 -2.07 5.69
C ILE A 39 4.90 -2.66 4.60
N PRO A 40 3.76 -3.26 4.98
CA PRO A 40 2.96 -4.08 4.08
C PRO A 40 2.23 -3.26 3.02
N GLY A 41 1.71 -3.96 2.01
CA GLY A 41 0.84 -3.42 0.98
C GLY A 41 -0.60 -3.21 1.42
N ILE A 42 -1.43 -2.83 0.45
CA ILE A 42 -2.86 -2.61 0.67
C ILE A 42 -3.54 -3.89 1.18
N PHE A 43 -4.32 -3.76 2.25
CA PHE A 43 -5.08 -4.83 2.92
C PHE A 43 -4.28 -6.00 3.50
N GLN A 44 -2.95 -5.90 3.56
CA GLN A 44 -2.07 -6.92 4.17
C GLN A 44 -1.85 -6.72 5.69
N SER A 45 -2.50 -5.72 6.29
CA SER A 45 -2.51 -5.50 7.74
C SER A 45 -3.82 -5.97 8.36
N GLU A 46 -3.74 -6.63 9.51
CA GLU A 46 -4.93 -7.03 10.25
C GLU A 46 -5.63 -5.78 10.77
N THR A 47 -6.81 -5.49 10.24
CA THR A 47 -7.60 -4.32 10.62
C THR A 47 -8.95 -4.79 11.13
N LYS A 48 -9.39 -4.24 12.26
CA LYS A 48 -10.60 -4.66 12.98
C LYS A 48 -11.58 -3.50 13.13
N TYR A 49 -12.85 -3.80 12.91
CA TYR A 49 -13.96 -2.90 13.23
C TYR A 49 -14.51 -3.21 14.64
N TYR A 50 -14.70 -2.16 15.43
CA TYR A 50 -15.15 -2.23 16.81
C TYR A 50 -16.50 -1.54 17.02
N GLU A 51 -17.34 -2.16 17.85
CA GLU A 51 -18.49 -1.50 18.47
C GLU A 51 -18.31 -1.46 19.99
N GLY A 52 -17.84 -0.31 20.46
CA GLY A 52 -17.40 -0.16 21.84
C GLY A 52 -16.16 -1.01 22.10
N ALA A 53 -16.28 -2.04 22.94
CA ALA A 53 -15.14 -2.88 23.34
C ALA A 53 -15.08 -4.23 22.59
N LYS A 54 -15.99 -4.49 21.65
CA LYS A 54 -16.09 -5.77 20.94
C LYS A 54 -15.63 -5.62 19.49
N VAL A 55 -14.80 -6.56 19.04
CA VAL A 55 -14.51 -6.77 17.62
C VAL A 55 -15.75 -7.36 16.98
N GLN A 56 -16.21 -6.76 15.88
CA GLN A 56 -17.35 -7.26 15.11
C GLN A 56 -16.89 -8.07 13.89
N THR A 57 -15.85 -7.60 13.18
CA THR A 57 -15.35 -8.26 11.97
C THR A 57 -13.91 -7.85 11.67
N ASN A 58 -13.22 -8.65 10.87
CA ASN A 58 -11.78 -8.57 10.54
C ASN A 58 -11.52 -8.79 9.03
N SER A 59 -12.53 -8.54 8.18
CA SER A 59 -12.42 -8.62 6.72
C SER A 59 -11.96 -7.27 6.14
N PRO A 60 -11.25 -7.22 4.98
CA PRO A 60 -10.79 -5.98 4.33
C PRO A 60 -11.88 -4.92 4.11
N PHE A 61 -13.14 -5.34 3.95
CA PHE A 61 -14.31 -4.46 3.79
C PHE A 61 -15.26 -4.47 5.00
N PHE A 62 -14.86 -5.15 6.08
CA PHE A 62 -15.63 -5.27 7.32
C PHE A 62 -17.07 -5.78 7.11
N MET A 63 -17.28 -6.67 6.15
CA MET A 63 -18.62 -7.17 5.83
C MET A 63 -18.98 -8.38 6.69
N ASP A 64 -20.26 -8.50 7.07
CA ASP A 64 -20.86 -9.70 7.67
C ASP A 64 -21.68 -10.44 6.58
N ASP A 65 -21.89 -11.75 6.74
CA ASP A 65 -22.43 -12.70 5.74
C ASP A 65 -23.50 -12.15 4.75
N THR A 66 -23.42 -12.62 3.50
CA THR A 66 -24.25 -12.35 2.29
C THR A 66 -25.75 -12.02 2.43
N LEU A 67 -26.44 -12.40 3.52
CA LEU A 67 -27.89 -12.24 3.67
C LEU A 67 -28.34 -10.79 3.89
N ASP A 68 -27.53 -9.95 4.54
CA ASP A 68 -27.90 -8.56 4.82
C ASP A 68 -27.82 -7.66 3.58
N ILE A 69 -26.86 -7.95 2.68
CA ILE A 69 -26.69 -7.26 1.39
C ILE A 69 -27.92 -7.44 0.50
N VAL A 70 -28.47 -8.66 0.44
CA VAL A 70 -29.70 -8.95 -0.31
C VAL A 70 -30.88 -8.18 0.27
N GLY A 71 -30.96 -8.12 1.59
CA GLY A 71 -32.01 -7.39 2.30
C GLY A 71 -31.97 -5.89 2.00
N MET A 72 -30.78 -5.27 2.07
CA MET A 72 -30.58 -3.86 1.74
C MET A 72 -30.87 -3.57 0.26
N ALA A 73 -30.34 -4.40 -0.65
CA ALA A 73 -30.61 -4.29 -2.09
C ALA A 73 -32.11 -4.37 -2.41
N LEU A 74 -32.83 -5.22 -1.67
CA LEU A 74 -34.27 -5.36 -1.83
C LEU A 74 -35.05 -4.19 -1.21
N THR A 75 -34.57 -3.48 -0.20
CA THR A 75 -35.44 -2.49 0.48
C THR A 75 -35.40 -1.12 -0.19
N ASP A 76 -34.20 -0.63 -0.54
CA ASP A 76 -34.03 0.76 -0.99
C ASP A 76 -33.90 0.89 -2.51
N ALA A 77 -33.37 -0.13 -3.19
CA ALA A 77 -33.21 -0.10 -4.63
C ALA A 77 -34.41 -0.67 -5.40
N LEU A 78 -35.32 -1.44 -4.76
CA LEU A 78 -36.44 -2.12 -5.44
C LEU A 78 -37.38 -1.18 -6.23
N ILE A 79 -37.71 -0.01 -5.69
CA ILE A 79 -38.66 0.90 -6.33
C ILE A 79 -38.02 1.60 -7.55
N PRO A 80 -36.83 2.23 -7.44
CA PRO A 80 -36.12 2.79 -8.59
C PRO A 80 -35.84 1.73 -9.67
N ILE A 81 -35.33 0.57 -9.28
CA ILE A 81 -35.06 -0.55 -10.18
C ILE A 81 -36.36 -1.05 -10.83
N GLY A 82 -37.44 -1.18 -10.06
CA GLY A 82 -38.74 -1.61 -10.57
C GLY A 82 -39.28 -0.64 -11.62
N ASN A 83 -39.11 0.67 -11.40
CA ASN A 83 -39.47 1.69 -12.38
C ASN A 83 -38.61 1.61 -13.65
N LEU A 84 -37.29 1.42 -13.52
CA LEU A 84 -36.40 1.16 -14.65
C LEU A 84 -36.83 -0.07 -15.45
N LEU A 85 -37.12 -1.19 -14.79
CA LEU A 85 -37.55 -2.42 -15.46
C LEU A 85 -38.90 -2.26 -16.18
N ILE A 86 -39.84 -1.49 -15.61
CA ILE A 86 -41.16 -1.23 -16.22
C ILE A 86 -41.05 -0.25 -17.39
N HIS A 87 -40.24 0.79 -17.26
CA HIS A 87 -40.16 1.89 -18.22
C HIS A 87 -39.04 1.73 -19.24
N GLN A 88 -38.08 0.82 -19.01
CA GLN A 88 -36.87 0.62 -19.82
C GLN A 88 -36.05 1.91 -19.98
N GLU A 89 -36.15 2.82 -19.01
CA GLU A 89 -35.51 4.13 -18.99
C GLU A 89 -35.21 4.48 -17.53
N ASP A 90 -33.95 4.83 -17.22
CA ASP A 90 -33.57 5.31 -15.88
C ASP A 90 -33.71 6.83 -15.82
N LYS A 91 -34.94 7.29 -15.61
CA LYS A 91 -35.21 8.74 -15.56
C LYS A 91 -34.49 9.37 -14.38
N ASP A 92 -33.72 10.40 -14.69
CA ASP A 92 -32.94 11.16 -13.71
C ASP A 92 -31.98 10.27 -12.89
N GLU A 93 -31.50 9.16 -13.48
CA GLU A 93 -30.49 8.25 -12.89
C GLU A 93 -30.88 7.63 -11.53
N GLN A 94 -32.18 7.53 -11.24
CA GLN A 94 -32.67 7.09 -9.93
C GLN A 94 -32.23 5.66 -9.58
N ALA A 95 -32.24 4.74 -10.55
CA ALA A 95 -31.80 3.38 -10.33
C ALA A 95 -30.27 3.30 -10.20
N ALA A 96 -29.53 4.06 -11.01
CA ALA A 96 -28.09 4.17 -10.92
C ALA A 96 -27.63 4.65 -9.53
N TYR A 97 -28.20 5.76 -9.02
CA TYR A 97 -27.90 6.24 -7.67
C TYR A 97 -28.31 5.25 -6.57
N ALA A 98 -29.41 4.51 -6.74
CA ALA A 98 -29.81 3.51 -5.77
C ALA A 98 -28.82 2.34 -5.67
N VAL A 99 -28.29 1.89 -6.82
CA VAL A 99 -27.24 0.85 -6.86
C VAL A 99 -25.92 1.39 -6.30
N ALA A 100 -25.55 2.61 -6.68
CA ALA A 100 -24.35 3.29 -6.19
C ALA A 100 -24.32 3.41 -4.66
N ASN A 101 -25.40 3.91 -4.07
CA ASN A 101 -25.52 4.06 -2.62
C ASN A 101 -25.46 2.71 -1.90
N LEU A 102 -26.08 1.67 -2.46
CA LEU A 102 -25.98 0.32 -1.91
C LEU A 102 -24.53 -0.18 -1.95
N LEU A 103 -23.83 -0.01 -3.06
CA LEU A 103 -22.42 -0.41 -3.16
C LEU A 103 -21.54 0.35 -2.17
N GLY A 104 -21.77 1.66 -2.00
CA GLY A 104 -21.07 2.47 -1.00
C GLY A 104 -21.32 1.99 0.43
N GLU A 105 -22.58 1.77 0.79
CA GLU A 105 -22.97 1.25 2.10
C GLU A 105 -22.32 -0.10 2.39
N VAL A 106 -22.32 -0.98 1.40
CA VAL A 106 -21.87 -2.38 1.53
C VAL A 106 -20.35 -2.48 1.55
N LEU A 107 -19.65 -1.72 0.69
CA LEU A 107 -18.21 -1.85 0.48
C LEU A 107 -17.39 -0.92 1.37
N LEU A 108 -17.85 0.31 1.60
CA LEU A 108 -16.98 1.38 2.12
C LEU A 108 -17.51 2.11 3.36
N GLU A 109 -18.79 2.02 3.72
CA GLU A 109 -19.35 2.79 4.85
C GLU A 109 -18.66 2.49 6.17
N LYS A 110 -18.42 1.22 6.49
CA LYS A 110 -17.68 0.88 7.72
C LYS A 110 -16.29 1.50 7.73
N SER A 111 -15.62 1.57 6.58
CA SER A 111 -14.30 2.21 6.39
C SER A 111 -14.34 3.69 6.05
N ARG A 112 -15.49 4.37 6.19
CA ARG A 112 -15.65 5.77 5.82
C ARG A 112 -14.75 6.69 6.63
N CYS A 113 -14.15 7.65 5.95
CA CYS A 113 -13.37 8.73 6.56
C CYS A 113 -14.14 10.05 6.59
N ASP A 114 -13.83 10.89 7.57
CA ASP A 114 -14.32 12.26 7.70
C ASP A 114 -13.49 13.26 6.88
N GLU A 115 -13.85 14.55 6.95
CA GLU A 115 -13.13 15.64 6.27
C GLU A 115 -11.67 15.86 6.74
N ASN A 116 -11.20 15.09 7.72
CA ASN A 116 -9.82 15.12 8.21
C ASN A 116 -9.04 13.85 7.86
N GLY A 117 -9.67 12.92 7.12
CA GLY A 117 -9.11 11.62 6.76
C GLY A 117 -9.08 10.64 7.92
N LYS A 118 -9.90 10.85 8.95
CA LYS A 118 -10.03 9.95 10.10
C LYS A 118 -11.25 9.05 9.92
N PHE A 119 -11.14 7.79 10.31
CA PHE A 119 -12.31 6.91 10.27
C PHE A 119 -13.45 7.46 11.14
N VAL A 120 -14.66 7.49 10.57
CA VAL A 120 -15.89 7.83 11.29
C VAL A 120 -16.23 6.73 12.30
N HIS A 121 -15.96 5.49 11.91
CA HIS A 121 -16.13 4.30 12.72
C HIS A 121 -14.84 3.90 13.43
N ASP A 122 -14.98 3.11 14.49
CA ASP A 122 -13.85 2.64 15.28
C ASP A 122 -13.13 1.48 14.57
N ILE A 123 -12.27 1.85 13.62
CA ILE A 123 -11.42 0.94 12.86
C ILE A 123 -9.99 1.08 13.36
N ARG A 124 -9.35 -0.05 13.66
CA ARG A 124 -7.98 -0.08 14.15
C ARG A 124 -7.21 -1.22 13.51
N ALA A 125 -6.01 -0.90 13.01
CA ALA A 125 -5.02 -1.90 12.69
C ALA A 125 -4.45 -2.51 13.98
N THR A 126 -4.24 -3.83 14.02
CA THR A 126 -3.53 -4.50 15.09
C THR A 126 -2.11 -3.93 15.18
N LYS A 127 -1.69 -3.45 16.35
CA LYS A 127 -0.36 -2.88 16.56
C LYS A 127 0.58 -3.92 17.16
N TYR A 128 1.64 -4.26 16.44
CA TYR A 128 2.66 -5.22 16.87
C TYR A 128 3.85 -4.48 17.49
N ASN A 129 3.81 -4.26 18.80
CA ASN A 129 4.84 -3.50 19.52
C ASN A 129 5.91 -4.40 20.14
N ASP A 130 6.34 -5.43 19.41
CA ASP A 130 7.36 -6.39 19.80
C ASP A 130 8.01 -6.97 18.53
N SER A 131 9.21 -7.56 18.65
CA SER A 131 9.82 -8.35 17.55
C SER A 131 8.99 -9.60 17.23
N PHE A 132 9.13 -10.15 16.02
CA PHE A 132 8.40 -11.34 15.58
C PHE A 132 8.51 -12.49 16.58
N ARG A 133 9.68 -12.68 17.20
CA ARG A 133 9.93 -13.71 18.24
C ARG A 133 8.95 -13.63 19.42
N ASP A 134 8.61 -12.43 19.84
CA ASP A 134 7.87 -12.17 21.08
C ASP A 134 6.37 -11.94 20.83
N LEU A 135 5.92 -12.00 19.57
CA LEU A 135 4.52 -11.98 19.18
C LEU A 135 3.78 -13.26 19.59
N SER A 136 2.44 -13.19 19.60
CA SER A 136 1.62 -14.38 19.81
C SER A 136 1.69 -15.32 18.60
N ALA A 137 1.49 -16.62 18.82
CA ALA A 137 1.48 -17.60 17.73
C ALA A 137 0.46 -17.26 16.62
N TYR A 138 -0.67 -16.65 16.99
CA TYR A 138 -1.67 -16.17 16.04
C TYR A 138 -1.13 -15.03 15.17
N ASP A 139 -0.47 -14.05 15.79
CA ASP A 139 0.08 -12.90 15.07
C ASP A 139 1.25 -13.32 14.16
N GLN A 140 2.08 -14.25 14.62
CA GLN A 140 3.14 -14.85 13.80
C GLN A 140 2.58 -15.56 12.56
N GLU A 141 1.56 -16.39 12.74
CA GLU A 141 0.88 -17.10 11.66
C GLU A 141 0.22 -16.11 10.68
N TYR A 142 -0.50 -15.11 11.19
CA TYR A 142 -1.11 -14.07 10.36
C TYR A 142 -0.07 -13.34 9.50
N ILE A 143 1.03 -12.88 10.09
CA ILE A 143 2.08 -12.16 9.37
C ILE A 143 2.68 -13.04 8.26
N LEU A 144 2.98 -14.30 8.55
CA LEU A 144 3.56 -15.24 7.57
C LEU A 144 2.58 -15.61 6.45
N ASP A 145 1.28 -15.65 6.74
CA ASP A 145 0.24 -15.86 5.73
C ASP A 145 0.09 -14.66 4.79
N GLN A 146 0.31 -13.43 5.28
CA GLN A 146 0.30 -12.24 4.43
C GLN A 146 1.60 -12.11 3.63
N ILE A 147 2.74 -12.32 4.27
CA ILE A 147 4.07 -12.09 3.69
C ILE A 147 5.01 -13.24 4.12
N PRO A 148 5.45 -14.10 3.20
CA PRO A 148 6.12 -15.37 3.53
C PRO A 148 7.60 -15.19 3.93
N LEU A 149 7.84 -14.61 5.09
CA LEU A 149 9.17 -14.16 5.57
C LEU A 149 10.03 -15.26 6.20
N GLN A 150 9.69 -16.54 6.03
CA GLN A 150 10.36 -17.64 6.73
C GLN A 150 11.85 -17.74 6.37
N ASN A 151 12.21 -17.57 5.10
CA ASN A 151 13.61 -17.59 4.66
C ASN A 151 14.43 -16.46 5.30
N TYR A 152 13.84 -15.26 5.41
CA TYR A 152 14.47 -14.14 6.13
C TYR A 152 14.66 -14.47 7.61
N ILE A 153 13.65 -15.03 8.27
CA ILE A 153 13.71 -15.44 9.68
C ILE A 153 14.83 -16.46 9.90
N ASP A 154 14.96 -17.44 9.02
CA ASP A 154 15.98 -18.50 9.11
C ASP A 154 17.41 -17.94 9.00
N ILE A 155 17.60 -16.79 8.33
CA ILE A 155 18.89 -16.12 8.14
C ILE A 155 19.17 -15.10 9.25
N ALA A 156 18.24 -14.17 9.46
CA ALA A 156 18.43 -12.99 10.30
C ALA A 156 17.96 -13.18 11.75
N GLY A 157 17.14 -14.19 12.04
CA GLY A 157 16.54 -14.44 13.34
C GLY A 157 15.24 -13.67 13.57
N GLU A 158 14.30 -14.31 14.27
CA GLU A 158 12.97 -13.77 14.62
C GLU A 158 13.05 -12.47 15.43
N GLU A 159 14.10 -12.28 16.23
CA GLU A 159 14.31 -11.07 17.02
C GLU A 159 14.69 -9.83 16.20
N ASN A 160 15.06 -10.01 14.92
CA ASN A 160 15.45 -8.93 14.00
C ASN A 160 14.38 -8.66 12.94
N LEU A 161 13.17 -9.21 13.10
CA LEU A 161 12.03 -8.96 12.23
C LEU A 161 10.94 -8.21 13.00
N TYR A 162 10.45 -7.12 12.42
CA TYR A 162 9.34 -6.32 12.93
C TYR A 162 8.35 -6.07 11.80
N PHE A 163 7.06 -5.99 12.13
CA PHE A 163 5.99 -5.77 11.16
C PHE A 163 5.22 -4.51 11.53
N PHE A 164 5.32 -3.48 10.69
CA PHE A 164 4.50 -2.29 10.82
C PHE A 164 3.09 -2.60 10.30
N SER A 165 2.06 -2.17 11.02
CA SER A 165 0.67 -2.45 10.67
C SER A 165 -0.16 -1.18 10.74
N TYR A 166 -0.92 -0.95 9.67
CA TYR A 166 -1.73 0.25 9.46
C TYR A 166 -2.99 -0.08 8.67
N ALA A 167 -4.02 0.74 8.81
CA ALA A 167 -5.20 0.59 7.97
C ALA A 167 -4.89 1.19 6.59
N SER A 168 -5.18 0.48 5.51
CA SER A 168 -4.82 0.92 4.15
C SER A 168 -5.65 2.09 3.62
N LEU A 169 -6.70 2.47 4.36
CA LEU A 169 -7.50 3.68 4.19
C LEU A 169 -7.28 4.61 5.39
N GLY A 170 -7.72 5.85 5.25
CA GLY A 170 -7.50 6.92 6.23
C GLY A 170 -6.42 7.88 5.77
N ASN A 171 -5.58 8.32 6.71
CA ASN A 171 -4.71 9.48 6.56
C ASN A 171 -3.24 9.10 6.31
N MET A 172 -2.66 9.59 5.21
CA MET A 172 -1.28 9.33 4.83
C MET A 172 -0.26 9.93 5.81
N ILE A 173 -0.47 11.18 6.25
CA ILE A 173 0.47 11.89 7.14
C ILE A 173 0.53 11.20 8.51
N ASP A 174 -0.63 10.87 9.07
CA ASP A 174 -0.68 10.16 10.35
C ASP A 174 -0.02 8.78 10.25
N THR A 175 -0.27 8.05 9.16
CA THR A 175 0.33 6.72 8.94
C THR A 175 1.84 6.80 8.82
N ALA A 176 2.36 7.79 8.09
CA ALA A 176 3.81 8.02 7.98
C ALA A 176 4.43 8.44 9.32
N GLN A 177 3.71 9.21 10.14
CA GLN A 177 4.15 9.55 11.50
C GLN A 177 4.14 8.33 12.42
N GLU A 178 3.13 7.45 12.32
CA GLU A 178 3.09 6.19 13.04
C GLU A 178 4.27 5.27 12.64
N LEU A 179 4.63 5.23 11.36
CA LEU A 179 5.81 4.51 10.88
C LEU A 179 7.10 5.10 11.46
N TYR A 180 7.23 6.43 11.45
CA TYR A 180 8.37 7.11 12.08
C TYR A 180 8.48 6.74 13.56
N ASP A 181 7.39 6.80 14.31
CA ASP A 181 7.36 6.43 15.73
C ASP A 181 7.70 4.95 15.94
N PHE A 182 7.24 4.07 15.04
CA PHE A 182 7.56 2.66 15.06
C PHE A 182 9.04 2.39 14.83
N ILE A 183 9.70 3.11 13.91
CA ILE A 183 11.15 3.05 13.71
C ILE A 183 11.88 3.40 15.01
N GLN A 184 11.45 4.44 15.72
CA GLN A 184 12.06 4.83 17.00
C GLN A 184 11.84 3.76 18.08
N PHE A 185 10.67 3.15 18.11
CA PHE A 185 10.38 2.00 18.97
C PHE A 185 11.33 0.83 18.69
N VAL A 186 11.48 0.40 17.43
CA VAL A 186 12.34 -0.74 17.05
C VAL A 186 13.80 -0.49 17.40
N LYS A 187 14.31 0.74 17.20
CA LYS A 187 15.66 1.12 17.64
C LYS A 187 15.84 0.97 19.15
N ALA A 188 14.85 1.43 19.93
CA ALA A 188 14.89 1.32 21.38
C ALA A 188 14.78 -0.12 21.89
N ASP A 189 13.93 -0.93 21.25
CA ASP A 189 13.68 -2.33 21.61
C ASP A 189 14.88 -3.23 21.27
N SER A 190 15.37 -3.15 20.03
CA SER A 190 16.52 -3.95 19.56
C SER A 190 17.87 -3.46 20.10
N GLY A 191 17.95 -2.21 20.57
CA GLY A 191 19.21 -1.54 20.91
C GLY A 191 20.06 -1.13 19.71
N SER A 192 19.51 -1.18 18.49
CA SER A 192 20.20 -0.81 17.25
C SER A 192 20.14 0.70 16.99
N ASP A 193 21.23 1.27 16.47
CA ASP A 193 21.28 2.70 16.10
C ASP A 193 20.44 3.02 14.85
N LYS A 194 20.20 2.02 14.00
CA LYS A 194 19.44 2.13 12.74
C LYS A 194 18.61 0.88 12.50
N VAL A 195 17.68 0.95 11.56
CA VAL A 195 16.86 -0.17 11.07
C VAL A 195 16.98 -0.32 9.56
N ASN A 196 16.59 -1.47 9.02
CA ASN A 196 16.21 -1.59 7.62
C ASN A 196 14.69 -1.42 7.51
N ILE A 197 14.20 -0.88 6.40
CA ILE A 197 12.78 -0.90 6.07
C ILE A 197 12.55 -1.64 4.76
N VAL A 198 11.42 -2.36 4.68
CA VAL A 198 11.02 -3.15 3.51
C VAL A 198 9.62 -2.73 3.10
N PRO A 199 9.48 -1.66 2.29
CA PRO A 199 8.19 -1.20 1.79
C PRO A 199 7.71 -2.04 0.61
N ILE A 200 6.47 -2.54 0.72
CA ILE A 200 5.86 -3.45 -0.26
C ILE A 200 4.60 -2.80 -0.82
N SER A 201 4.44 -2.72 -2.15
CA SER A 201 3.21 -2.19 -2.76
C SER A 201 2.85 -0.79 -2.22
N GLN A 202 1.63 -0.57 -1.69
CA GLN A 202 1.24 0.69 -1.02
C GLN A 202 2.19 1.12 0.11
N GLY A 203 2.92 0.19 0.75
CA GLY A 203 3.98 0.51 1.70
C GLY A 203 5.05 1.42 1.09
N GLY A 204 5.30 1.34 -0.23
CA GLY A 204 6.15 2.27 -0.97
C GLY A 204 5.64 3.72 -0.93
N SER A 205 4.32 3.93 -1.04
CA SER A 205 3.70 5.25 -0.87
C SER A 205 3.88 5.77 0.56
N VAL A 206 3.71 4.91 1.56
CA VAL A 206 3.96 5.27 2.97
C VAL A 206 5.44 5.62 3.21
N ALA A 207 6.36 4.90 2.56
CA ALA A 207 7.79 5.20 2.61
C ALA A 207 8.12 6.54 1.95
N ASN A 208 7.49 6.90 0.82
CA ASN A 208 7.63 8.23 0.22
C ASN A 208 7.22 9.34 1.19
N ALA A 209 6.07 9.17 1.86
CA ALA A 209 5.63 10.10 2.89
C ALA A 209 6.62 10.19 4.07
N LEU A 210 7.18 9.06 4.52
CA LEU A 210 8.22 9.05 5.55
C LEU A 210 9.46 9.85 5.13
N LEU A 211 9.98 9.61 3.92
CA LEU A 211 11.15 10.34 3.40
C LEU A 211 10.88 11.85 3.33
N GLN A 212 9.67 12.25 2.92
CA GLN A 212 9.26 13.65 2.91
C GLN A 212 9.20 14.24 4.32
N ILE A 213 8.71 13.49 5.33
CA ILE A 213 8.75 13.94 6.74
C ILE A 213 10.18 14.22 7.21
N TYR A 214 11.16 13.38 6.83
CA TYR A 214 12.57 13.66 7.14
C TYR A 214 13.05 14.94 6.45
N ALA A 215 12.74 15.11 5.17
CA ALA A 215 13.10 16.29 4.38
C ALA A 215 12.50 17.58 4.96
N ASP A 216 11.20 17.58 5.28
CA ASP A 216 10.47 18.73 5.85
C ASP A 216 11.06 19.16 7.21
N ASN A 217 11.54 18.19 7.99
CA ASN A 217 12.19 18.43 9.27
C ASN A 217 13.69 18.75 9.16
N GLY A 218 14.26 18.76 7.95
CA GLY A 218 15.67 18.99 7.70
C GLY A 218 16.58 17.94 8.35
N ARG A 219 16.12 16.69 8.47
CA ARG A 219 16.84 15.57 9.07
C ARG A 219 17.29 14.59 8.00
N SER A 220 18.46 13.99 8.21
CA SER A 220 18.91 12.92 7.33
C SER A 220 18.22 11.61 7.70
N VAL A 221 17.64 10.95 6.70
CA VAL A 221 17.06 9.60 6.84
C VAL A 221 18.10 8.60 7.35
N ALA A 222 19.38 8.83 7.04
CA ALA A 222 20.49 8.00 7.50
C ALA A 222 20.71 8.06 9.03
N GLU A 223 20.07 8.98 9.77
CA GLU A 223 20.09 8.97 11.24
C GLU A 223 19.36 7.75 11.83
N ASP A 224 18.39 7.22 11.11
CA ASP A 224 17.48 6.17 11.59
C ASP A 224 17.47 4.93 10.69
N ILE A 225 17.75 5.08 9.38
CA ILE A 225 17.66 4.00 8.41
C ILE A 225 19.05 3.63 7.87
N HIS A 226 19.33 2.33 7.84
CA HIS A 226 20.52 1.76 7.21
C HIS A 226 20.26 1.35 5.76
N ARG A 227 19.13 0.66 5.51
CA ARG A 227 18.76 0.15 4.20
C ARG A 227 17.27 0.27 3.93
N ILE A 228 16.92 0.52 2.67
CA ILE A 228 15.56 0.43 2.14
C ILE A 228 15.57 -0.67 1.06
N LEU A 229 14.70 -1.67 1.18
CA LEU A 229 14.44 -2.66 0.13
C LEU A 229 12.99 -2.50 -0.31
N TYR A 230 12.78 -1.89 -1.46
CA TYR A 230 11.46 -1.84 -2.07
C TYR A 230 11.12 -3.18 -2.72
N ILE A 231 9.84 -3.57 -2.64
CA ILE A 231 9.31 -4.74 -3.34
C ILE A 231 8.01 -4.32 -4.01
N VAL A 232 7.99 -4.33 -5.35
CA VAL A 232 6.88 -3.89 -6.20
C VAL A 232 6.19 -2.62 -5.68
N PRO A 233 6.93 -1.53 -5.37
CA PRO A 233 6.42 -0.40 -4.61
C PRO A 233 5.49 0.51 -5.44
N ALA A 234 4.47 1.09 -4.79
CA ALA A 234 3.62 2.12 -5.39
C ALA A 234 4.25 3.53 -5.23
N LEU A 235 5.43 3.77 -5.79
CA LEU A 235 6.14 5.05 -5.61
C LEU A 235 5.42 6.20 -6.31
N ASP A 236 5.01 6.01 -7.56
CA ASP A 236 4.14 6.94 -8.29
C ASP A 236 2.70 6.41 -8.40
N GLY A 237 2.24 5.65 -7.40
CA GLY A 237 0.89 5.08 -7.39
C GLY A 237 0.64 4.08 -8.54
N SER A 238 -0.64 3.85 -8.85
CA SER A 238 -1.09 2.94 -9.91
C SER A 238 -1.99 3.65 -10.91
N ILE A 239 -1.72 3.46 -12.19
CA ILE A 239 -2.57 3.96 -13.29
C ILE A 239 -4.02 3.47 -13.15
N LEU A 240 -4.25 2.26 -12.60
CA LEU A 240 -5.61 1.79 -12.29
C LEU A 240 -6.38 2.81 -11.44
N VAL A 241 -5.76 3.29 -10.37
CA VAL A 241 -6.39 4.24 -9.45
C VAL A 241 -6.54 5.61 -10.11
N GLY A 242 -5.50 6.07 -10.82
CA GLY A 242 -5.53 7.35 -11.54
C GLY A 242 -6.63 7.44 -12.58
N GLU A 243 -6.78 6.43 -13.43
CA GLU A 243 -7.81 6.39 -14.47
C GLU A 243 -9.21 6.14 -13.89
N ILE A 244 -9.36 5.35 -12.82
CA ILE A 244 -10.65 5.22 -12.11
C ILE A 244 -11.12 6.57 -11.58
N TYR A 245 -10.23 7.36 -10.96
CA TYR A 245 -10.58 8.72 -10.58
C TYR A 245 -10.94 9.57 -11.80
N GLN A 246 -10.14 9.51 -12.87
CA GLN A 246 -10.26 10.47 -13.95
C GLN A 246 -11.40 10.19 -14.94
N TYR A 247 -11.67 8.91 -15.19
CA TYR A 247 -12.49 8.44 -16.29
C TYR A 247 -13.52 7.38 -15.86
N GLY A 248 -13.35 6.77 -14.70
CA GLY A 248 -14.21 5.68 -14.23
C GLY A 248 -13.68 4.29 -14.62
N LEU A 249 -14.58 3.30 -14.65
CA LEU A 249 -14.24 1.95 -15.09
C LEU A 249 -14.33 1.84 -16.61
N LEU A 250 -13.64 0.84 -17.16
CA LEU A 250 -13.75 0.43 -18.56
C LEU A 250 -15.22 0.18 -18.93
N ASP A 251 -15.76 0.95 -19.88
CA ASP A 251 -17.18 1.01 -20.23
C ASP A 251 -17.53 0.40 -21.60
N ASP A 252 -16.58 -0.23 -22.31
CA ASP A 252 -16.91 -0.95 -23.55
C ASP A 252 -17.76 -2.18 -23.22
N SER A 253 -18.97 -2.27 -23.78
CA SER A 253 -19.90 -3.38 -23.51
C SER A 253 -19.30 -4.76 -23.82
N TYR A 254 -18.43 -4.90 -24.82
CA TYR A 254 -17.76 -6.17 -25.08
C TYR A 254 -16.77 -6.51 -23.96
N GLU A 255 -15.95 -5.55 -23.54
CA GLU A 255 -14.95 -5.75 -22.49
C GLU A 255 -15.61 -5.94 -21.11
N LEU A 256 -16.64 -5.18 -20.80
CA LEU A 256 -17.40 -5.30 -19.55
C LEU A 256 -17.86 -6.75 -19.28
N TYR A 257 -18.48 -7.40 -20.26
CA TYR A 257 -19.04 -8.75 -20.09
C TYR A 257 -18.03 -9.89 -20.31
N ASN A 258 -17.09 -9.74 -21.24
CA ASN A 258 -16.15 -10.82 -21.58
C ASN A 258 -14.86 -10.77 -20.78
N THR A 259 -14.62 -9.67 -20.09
CA THR A 259 -13.33 -9.38 -19.48
C THR A 259 -13.48 -8.92 -18.03
N MET A 260 -14.11 -7.76 -17.80
CA MET A 260 -14.18 -7.15 -16.46
C MET A 260 -14.96 -8.00 -15.46
N PHE A 261 -16.19 -8.42 -15.78
CA PHE A 261 -16.98 -9.28 -14.89
C PHE A 261 -16.31 -10.64 -14.65
N PRO A 262 -15.79 -11.37 -15.66
CA PRO A 262 -15.00 -12.57 -15.41
C PRO A 262 -13.79 -12.36 -14.49
N ALA A 263 -13.07 -11.24 -14.62
CA ALA A 263 -11.95 -10.91 -13.74
C ALA A 263 -12.40 -10.68 -12.28
N LEU A 264 -13.53 -9.98 -12.08
CA LEU A 264 -14.11 -9.72 -10.75
C LEU A 264 -14.79 -10.95 -10.13
N MET A 265 -15.28 -11.90 -10.94
CA MET A 265 -15.90 -13.17 -10.50
C MET A 265 -14.88 -14.30 -10.27
N GLY A 266 -13.65 -13.97 -9.87
CA GLY A 266 -12.63 -14.96 -9.49
C GLY A 266 -13.06 -15.87 -8.31
N GLU A 267 -12.12 -16.55 -7.66
CA GLU A 267 -12.44 -17.53 -6.60
C GLU A 267 -13.16 -16.94 -5.35
N ASP A 268 -13.40 -15.63 -5.30
CA ASP A 268 -14.13 -14.95 -4.23
C ASP A 268 -15.66 -14.99 -4.45
N ASP A 269 -16.37 -15.59 -3.48
CA ASP A 269 -17.82 -15.71 -3.44
C ASP A 269 -18.53 -14.34 -3.36
N MET A 270 -17.89 -13.31 -2.77
CA MET A 270 -18.52 -12.00 -2.50
C MET A 270 -18.59 -11.10 -3.72
N MET A 271 -17.48 -10.92 -4.43
CA MET A 271 -17.45 -10.16 -5.68
C MET A 271 -18.27 -10.86 -6.76
N SER A 272 -18.21 -12.19 -6.80
CA SER A 272 -19.10 -13.02 -7.61
C SER A 272 -20.57 -12.77 -7.28
N TYR A 273 -20.93 -12.62 -6.00
CA TYR A 273 -22.30 -12.35 -5.56
C TYR A 273 -22.78 -10.94 -5.96
N LEU A 274 -21.96 -9.91 -5.77
CA LEU A 274 -22.27 -8.54 -6.16
C LEU A 274 -22.43 -8.40 -7.67
N VAL A 275 -21.52 -8.99 -8.45
CA VAL A 275 -21.64 -9.06 -9.92
C VAL A 275 -22.93 -9.80 -10.32
N ASN A 276 -23.26 -10.91 -9.63
CA ASN A 276 -24.51 -11.64 -9.89
C ASN A 276 -25.76 -10.82 -9.59
N ILE A 277 -25.77 -10.02 -8.52
CA ILE A 277 -26.83 -9.07 -8.20
C ILE A 277 -26.96 -8.05 -9.34
N ILE A 278 -25.87 -7.38 -9.72
CA ILE A 278 -25.85 -6.37 -10.80
C ILE A 278 -26.41 -6.97 -12.09
N LEU A 279 -25.91 -8.14 -12.50
CA LEU A 279 -26.35 -8.83 -13.73
C LEU A 279 -27.81 -9.30 -13.69
N ARG A 280 -28.32 -9.77 -12.56
CA ARG A 280 -29.73 -10.24 -12.43
C ARG A 280 -30.73 -9.10 -12.38
N ILE A 281 -30.31 -7.95 -11.86
CA ILE A 281 -31.15 -6.78 -11.71
C ILE A 281 -31.25 -6.00 -13.03
N LEU A 282 -30.25 -6.09 -13.91
CA LEU A 282 -30.06 -5.15 -15.02
C LEU A 282 -30.00 -5.78 -16.44
N PRO A 283 -30.80 -6.79 -16.82
CA PRO A 283 -30.63 -7.47 -18.10
C PRO A 283 -30.87 -6.61 -19.37
N ASN A 284 -31.37 -5.37 -19.25
CA ASN A 284 -31.58 -4.42 -20.37
C ASN A 284 -31.31 -2.94 -19.98
N ALA A 285 -30.64 -2.67 -18.86
CA ALA A 285 -30.33 -1.30 -18.43
C ALA A 285 -29.04 -0.78 -19.10
N ASP A 286 -28.85 0.54 -19.08
CA ASP A 286 -27.56 1.15 -19.40
C ASP A 286 -26.59 0.87 -18.24
N ILE A 287 -25.99 -0.32 -18.23
CA ILE A 287 -25.08 -0.78 -17.15
C ILE A 287 -23.89 0.17 -17.02
N ASN A 288 -23.40 0.71 -18.12
CA ASN A 288 -22.30 1.67 -18.12
C ASN A 288 -22.67 2.90 -17.30
N ASN A 289 -23.83 3.51 -17.58
CA ASN A 289 -24.31 4.65 -16.78
C ASN A 289 -24.45 4.32 -15.29
N ILE A 290 -24.87 3.09 -14.95
CA ILE A 290 -24.98 2.67 -13.55
C ILE A 290 -23.60 2.53 -12.90
N LEU A 291 -22.62 1.95 -13.60
CA LEU A 291 -21.26 1.82 -13.13
C LEU A 291 -20.59 3.18 -12.99
N ASP A 292 -20.80 4.10 -13.94
CA ASP A 292 -20.26 5.45 -13.89
C ASP A 292 -20.78 6.22 -12.68
N VAL A 293 -22.10 6.19 -12.45
CA VAL A 293 -22.72 6.80 -11.26
C VAL A 293 -22.21 6.12 -9.98
N ALA A 294 -22.05 4.80 -9.97
CA ALA A 294 -21.52 4.07 -8.82
C ALA A 294 -20.08 4.48 -8.49
N VAL A 295 -19.18 4.48 -9.47
CA VAL A 295 -17.79 4.88 -9.28
C VAL A 295 -17.71 6.32 -8.81
N LYS A 296 -18.49 7.22 -9.43
CA LYS A 296 -18.56 8.63 -9.02
C LYS A 296 -18.99 8.78 -7.56
N VAL A 297 -20.07 8.12 -7.15
CA VAL A 297 -20.56 8.15 -5.75
C VAL A 297 -19.53 7.54 -4.80
N LEU A 298 -18.90 6.42 -5.15
CA LEU A 298 -17.86 5.82 -4.32
C LEU A 298 -16.68 6.79 -4.12
N ILE A 299 -16.28 7.51 -5.17
CA ILE A 299 -15.24 8.53 -5.08
C ILE A 299 -15.69 9.70 -4.21
N GLU A 300 -16.83 10.30 -4.51
CA GLU A 300 -17.33 11.52 -3.87
C GLU A 300 -17.72 11.29 -2.40
N ASP A 301 -18.31 10.16 -2.05
CA ASP A 301 -18.82 9.95 -0.69
C ASP A 301 -17.84 9.22 0.22
N TYR A 302 -16.86 8.50 -0.35
CA TYR A 302 -15.97 7.62 0.40
C TYR A 302 -14.49 7.84 0.08
N MET A 303 -14.04 7.53 -1.14
CA MET A 303 -12.62 7.42 -1.44
C MET A 303 -11.89 8.77 -1.33
N ARG A 304 -12.54 9.87 -1.69
CA ARG A 304 -11.91 11.20 -1.63
C ARG A 304 -11.47 11.59 -0.22
N TYR A 305 -12.07 11.03 0.82
CA TYR A 305 -11.72 11.31 2.21
C TYR A 305 -10.52 10.50 2.71
N SER A 306 -9.99 9.53 1.94
CA SER A 306 -8.78 8.81 2.31
C SER A 306 -7.56 9.32 1.55
N THR A 307 -6.65 9.99 2.25
CA THR A 307 -5.38 10.44 1.65
C THR A 307 -4.38 9.30 1.41
N LEU A 308 -4.57 8.14 2.06
CA LEU A 308 -3.88 6.90 1.68
C LEU A 308 -4.28 6.38 0.29
N LEU A 309 -5.53 6.55 -0.13
CA LEU A 309 -5.97 6.21 -1.50
C LEU A 309 -5.48 7.24 -2.52
N TRP A 310 -5.50 8.53 -2.17
CA TRP A 310 -4.84 9.55 -2.99
C TRP A 310 -3.34 9.27 -3.16
N GLY A 311 -2.72 8.61 -2.18
CA GLY A 311 -1.33 8.19 -2.28
C GLY A 311 -1.03 7.13 -3.36
N LEU A 312 -2.09 6.47 -3.86
CA LEU A 312 -2.03 5.54 -4.97
C LEU A 312 -2.43 6.20 -6.30
N CYS A 313 -2.90 7.44 -6.31
CA CYS A 313 -3.12 8.19 -7.54
C CYS A 313 -1.76 8.65 -8.09
N PRO A 314 -1.42 8.33 -9.36
CA PRO A 314 -0.16 8.78 -9.93
C PRO A 314 -0.05 10.29 -10.02
N SER A 315 1.18 10.80 -9.89
CA SER A 315 1.44 12.24 -9.95
C SER A 315 0.98 12.85 -11.28
N GLY A 316 1.03 12.10 -12.37
CA GLY A 316 0.50 12.52 -13.68
C GLY A 316 -1.02 12.73 -13.71
N ASN A 317 -1.78 11.95 -12.94
CA ASN A 317 -3.24 12.02 -12.88
C ASN A 317 -3.74 12.98 -11.79
N TYR A 318 -2.97 13.12 -10.70
CA TYR A 318 -3.38 13.84 -9.51
C TYR A 318 -3.90 15.27 -9.78
N PRO A 319 -3.25 16.14 -10.57
CA PRO A 319 -3.74 17.50 -10.81
C PRO A 319 -5.16 17.56 -11.37
N ALA A 320 -5.49 16.68 -12.33
CA ALA A 320 -6.83 16.62 -12.89
C ALA A 320 -7.84 16.04 -11.88
N CYS A 321 -7.49 14.95 -11.21
CA CYS A 321 -8.35 14.31 -10.21
C CYS A 321 -8.66 15.22 -9.01
N ARG A 322 -7.65 15.97 -8.56
CA ARG A 322 -7.76 17.01 -7.55
C ARG A 322 -8.79 18.06 -7.93
N GLU A 323 -8.77 18.55 -9.17
CA GLU A 323 -9.74 19.54 -9.65
C GLU A 323 -11.17 19.01 -9.65
N MET A 324 -11.36 17.72 -9.94
CA MET A 324 -12.68 17.09 -9.98
C MET A 324 -13.27 16.83 -8.60
N TYR A 325 -12.46 16.41 -7.62
CA TYR A 325 -13.00 15.83 -6.38
C TYR A 325 -12.62 16.55 -5.09
N LEU A 326 -11.59 17.40 -5.09
CA LEU A 326 -11.01 17.95 -3.86
C LEU A 326 -11.17 19.46 -3.70
N LEU A 327 -11.78 20.15 -4.66
CA LEU A 327 -12.00 21.61 -4.62
C LEU A 327 -13.35 22.04 -4.05
N ASP A 328 -14.17 21.08 -3.61
CA ASP A 328 -15.45 21.36 -2.95
C ASP A 328 -15.26 21.99 -1.56
N GLU A 329 -16.24 22.78 -1.13
CA GLU A 329 -16.29 23.38 0.21
C GLU A 329 -16.29 22.27 1.28
N GLY A 330 -15.45 22.42 2.31
CA GLY A 330 -15.34 21.46 3.41
C GLY A 330 -14.30 20.36 3.20
N LEU A 331 -13.57 20.35 2.08
CA LEU A 331 -12.46 19.43 1.81
C LEU A 331 -11.08 20.03 2.02
N GLU A 332 -10.98 21.22 2.64
CA GLU A 332 -9.71 21.96 2.71
C GLU A 332 -8.59 21.17 3.40
N ASN A 333 -8.93 20.36 4.41
CA ASN A 333 -7.96 19.52 5.11
C ASN A 333 -7.52 18.33 4.27
N ILE A 334 -8.46 17.62 3.61
CA ILE A 334 -8.14 16.55 2.66
C ILE A 334 -7.26 17.08 1.54
N LEU A 335 -7.64 18.20 0.94
CA LEU A 335 -6.91 18.85 -0.14
C LEU A 335 -5.48 19.19 0.28
N ALA A 336 -5.29 19.80 1.44
CA ALA A 336 -3.97 20.16 1.94
C ALA A 336 -3.08 18.94 2.19
N GLN A 337 -3.66 17.85 2.70
CA GLN A 337 -2.93 16.61 2.97
C GLN A 337 -2.59 15.86 1.68
N ALA A 338 -3.52 15.81 0.72
CA ALA A 338 -3.29 15.21 -0.59
C ALA A 338 -2.27 16.03 -1.41
N ASP A 339 -2.34 17.36 -1.36
CA ASP A 339 -1.36 18.25 -2.01
C ASP A 339 0.04 18.05 -1.39
N TRP A 340 0.14 17.91 -0.07
CA TRP A 340 1.41 17.57 0.59
C TRP A 340 1.97 16.23 0.12
N TYR A 341 1.13 15.20 0.01
CA TYR A 341 1.60 13.90 -0.48
C TYR A 341 1.98 13.96 -1.97
N TYR A 342 1.24 14.68 -2.79
CA TYR A 342 1.59 14.89 -4.19
C TYR A 342 2.98 15.56 -4.32
N GLU A 343 3.29 16.53 -3.46
CA GLU A 343 4.65 17.09 -3.38
C GLU A 343 5.68 16.03 -2.95
N ALA A 344 5.36 15.19 -1.95
CA ALA A 344 6.20 14.07 -1.53
C ALA A 344 6.51 13.09 -2.67
N GLN A 345 5.49 12.74 -3.45
CA GLN A 345 5.57 11.86 -4.62
C GLN A 345 6.43 12.49 -5.71
N CYS A 346 6.19 13.76 -6.05
CA CYS A 346 7.03 14.51 -7.01
C CYS A 346 8.50 14.63 -6.57
N ASN A 347 8.75 14.64 -5.25
CA ASN A 347 10.09 14.71 -4.68
C ASN A 347 10.73 13.34 -4.45
N SER A 348 10.03 12.22 -4.73
CA SER A 348 10.48 10.86 -4.37
C SER A 348 11.91 10.58 -4.85
N ASP A 349 12.20 10.83 -6.13
CA ASP A 349 13.54 10.63 -6.70
C ASP A 349 14.62 11.44 -5.97
N ALA A 350 14.34 12.71 -5.70
CA ALA A 350 15.28 13.60 -5.01
C ALA A 350 15.54 13.13 -3.57
N ASN A 351 14.48 12.70 -2.87
CA ASN A 351 14.56 12.18 -1.51
C ASN A 351 15.32 10.84 -1.45
N ILE A 352 15.08 9.93 -2.40
CA ILE A 352 15.78 8.65 -2.54
C ILE A 352 17.27 8.89 -2.82
N LEU A 353 17.60 9.76 -3.78
CA LEU A 353 19.00 10.11 -4.09
C LEU A 353 19.70 10.78 -2.91
N GLN A 354 19.01 11.64 -2.17
CA GLN A 354 19.57 12.25 -0.97
C GLN A 354 19.82 11.20 0.13
N ALA A 355 18.90 10.26 0.35
CA ALA A 355 19.10 9.15 1.28
C ALA A 355 20.32 8.29 0.88
N LYS A 356 20.46 7.94 -0.41
CA LYS A 356 21.66 7.26 -0.94
C LYS A 356 22.94 8.06 -0.67
N ALA A 357 22.92 9.37 -0.94
CA ALA A 357 24.06 10.25 -0.70
C ALA A 357 24.46 10.35 0.78
N ASP A 358 23.48 10.27 1.69
CA ASP A 358 23.68 10.26 3.13
C ASP A 358 24.15 8.89 3.68
N GLY A 359 24.23 7.87 2.81
CA GLY A 359 24.77 6.55 3.13
C GLY A 359 23.70 5.49 3.48
N VAL A 360 22.45 5.71 3.09
CA VAL A 360 21.42 4.65 3.09
C VAL A 360 21.62 3.75 1.88
N GLU A 361 21.62 2.44 2.08
CA GLU A 361 21.60 1.48 0.96
C GLU A 361 20.17 1.32 0.44
N ILE A 362 19.98 1.37 -0.88
CA ILE A 362 18.64 1.31 -1.47
C ILE A 362 18.63 0.26 -2.57
N PHE A 363 17.70 -0.68 -2.45
CA PHE A 363 17.45 -1.76 -3.38
C PHE A 363 15.99 -1.78 -3.77
N ASP A 364 15.71 -2.37 -4.93
CA ASP A 364 14.36 -2.44 -5.47
C ASP A 364 14.14 -3.76 -6.22
N VAL A 365 12.94 -4.33 -6.07
CA VAL A 365 12.50 -5.56 -6.71
C VAL A 365 11.27 -5.24 -7.53
N VAL A 366 11.38 -5.45 -8.83
CA VAL A 366 10.41 -5.03 -9.83
C VAL A 366 9.91 -6.24 -10.59
N ASP A 367 8.61 -6.43 -10.58
CA ASP A 367 7.94 -7.42 -11.42
C ASP A 367 7.43 -6.74 -12.69
N TYR A 368 7.52 -7.45 -13.82
CA TYR A 368 7.11 -6.88 -15.10
C TYR A 368 6.65 -7.92 -16.12
N ASN A 369 6.12 -7.39 -17.23
CA ASN A 369 5.52 -8.08 -18.36
C ASN A 369 4.18 -8.75 -18.03
N TYR A 370 3.37 -8.08 -17.21
CA TYR A 370 2.01 -8.45 -16.92
C TYR A 370 1.07 -7.26 -17.22
N PRO A 371 -0.12 -7.46 -17.79
CA PRO A 371 -1.07 -6.36 -17.99
C PRO A 371 -1.66 -5.96 -16.65
N LEU A 372 -2.08 -4.71 -16.50
CA LEU A 372 -2.88 -4.33 -15.34
C LEU A 372 -4.21 -5.09 -15.33
N TYR A 373 -4.88 -5.13 -14.17
CA TYR A 373 -6.27 -5.53 -14.10
C TYR A 373 -7.11 -4.78 -15.14
N GLN A 374 -7.97 -5.50 -15.86
CA GLN A 374 -8.73 -4.96 -17.01
C GLN A 374 -9.95 -4.17 -16.54
N LEU A 375 -9.68 -3.13 -15.75
CA LEU A 375 -10.66 -2.21 -15.15
C LEU A 375 -10.60 -0.81 -15.76
N VAL A 376 -9.56 -0.51 -16.54
CA VAL A 376 -9.29 0.81 -17.14
C VAL A 376 -8.77 0.63 -18.56
N ASP A 377 -8.84 1.69 -19.38
CA ASP A 377 -8.47 1.64 -20.80
C ASP A 377 -7.01 1.25 -21.03
N SER A 378 -6.10 1.75 -20.18
CA SER A 378 -4.65 1.57 -20.35
C SER A 378 -4.12 0.20 -19.92
N TYR A 379 -4.99 -0.77 -19.59
CA TYR A 379 -4.60 -2.01 -18.93
C TYR A 379 -3.54 -2.83 -19.69
N ASP A 380 -3.53 -2.79 -21.03
CA ASP A 380 -2.56 -3.45 -21.92
C ASP A 380 -1.66 -2.47 -22.71
N ASP A 381 -1.80 -1.17 -22.45
CA ASP A 381 -0.98 -0.13 -23.06
C ASP A 381 0.35 0.04 -22.33
N VAL A 382 0.38 -0.25 -21.03
CA VAL A 382 1.57 -0.18 -20.19
C VAL A 382 2.11 -1.56 -19.82
N ASN A 383 3.39 -1.62 -19.50
CA ASN A 383 3.97 -2.78 -18.84
C ASN A 383 3.75 -2.65 -17.33
N ALA A 384 3.35 -3.73 -16.67
CA ALA A 384 3.02 -3.72 -15.25
C ALA A 384 3.32 -5.08 -14.60
N ASP A 385 3.00 -5.18 -13.31
CA ASP A 385 3.00 -6.40 -12.51
C ASP A 385 1.58 -6.98 -12.29
N GLY A 386 0.54 -6.41 -12.92
CA GLY A 386 -0.86 -6.76 -12.65
C GLY A 386 -1.64 -5.68 -11.90
N ILE A 387 -0.96 -4.88 -11.09
CA ILE A 387 -1.59 -3.86 -10.24
C ILE A 387 -0.94 -2.50 -10.45
N ILE A 388 0.38 -2.45 -10.62
CA ILE A 388 1.18 -1.23 -10.69
C ILE A 388 2.03 -1.27 -11.96
N GLN A 389 2.03 -0.18 -12.71
CA GLN A 389 2.85 -0.01 -13.90
C GLN A 389 4.34 0.01 -13.55
N LEU A 390 5.15 -0.54 -14.46
CA LEU A 390 6.60 -0.69 -14.33
C LEU A 390 7.27 0.61 -13.90
N ASP A 391 6.90 1.73 -14.52
CA ASP A 391 7.52 3.04 -14.27
C ASP A 391 7.45 3.43 -12.78
N SER A 392 6.31 3.17 -12.14
CA SER A 392 6.10 3.45 -10.71
C SER A 392 6.85 2.48 -9.82
N THR A 393 6.86 1.18 -10.15
CA THR A 393 7.56 0.18 -9.32
C THR A 393 9.08 0.25 -9.44
N SER A 394 9.61 0.75 -10.56
CA SER A 394 11.04 0.72 -10.90
C SER A 394 11.77 2.05 -10.79
N MET A 395 11.13 3.05 -10.18
CA MET A 395 11.67 4.42 -10.08
C MET A 395 11.98 5.01 -11.48
N GLY A 396 11.09 4.84 -12.45
CA GLY A 396 11.19 5.49 -13.76
C GLY A 396 11.80 4.66 -14.90
N ALA A 397 11.89 3.33 -14.77
CA ALA A 397 12.37 2.51 -15.88
C ALA A 397 11.38 2.51 -17.05
N PHE A 398 11.91 2.67 -18.25
CA PHE A 398 11.10 2.86 -19.44
C PHE A 398 10.77 1.52 -20.09
N SER A 399 9.53 1.38 -20.50
CA SER A 399 9.09 0.28 -21.36
C SER A 399 7.92 0.73 -22.24
N LEU A 400 7.49 -0.15 -23.14
CA LEU A 400 6.22 0.01 -23.85
C LEU A 400 5.13 -0.75 -23.07
N GLY A 401 4.25 -1.47 -23.77
CA GLY A 401 3.27 -2.37 -23.16
C GLY A 401 3.81 -3.79 -22.99
N VAL A 402 2.96 -4.67 -22.47
CA VAL A 402 3.23 -6.11 -22.33
C VAL A 402 3.63 -6.74 -23.68
N ASP A 403 4.67 -7.55 -23.68
CA ASP A 403 5.26 -8.22 -24.84
C ASP A 403 5.71 -7.29 -25.99
N LYS A 404 5.70 -5.96 -25.78
CA LYS A 404 6.14 -4.96 -26.77
C LYS A 404 7.63 -4.68 -26.59
N LYS A 405 8.44 -5.14 -27.54
CA LYS A 405 9.88 -4.86 -27.57
C LYS A 405 10.18 -3.41 -27.90
N LEU A 406 11.23 -2.87 -27.31
CA LEU A 406 11.82 -1.60 -27.71
C LEU A 406 12.24 -1.67 -29.20
N PRO A 407 11.96 -0.62 -29.99
CA PRO A 407 12.40 -0.55 -31.38
C PRO A 407 13.92 -0.71 -31.52
N ALA A 408 14.37 -1.27 -32.63
CA ALA A 408 15.82 -1.44 -32.87
C ALA A 408 16.59 -0.11 -32.98
N ASP A 409 15.89 0.99 -33.26
CA ASP A 409 16.39 2.36 -33.32
C ASP A 409 16.01 3.19 -32.08
N TYR A 410 15.56 2.54 -31.00
CA TYR A 410 15.30 3.18 -29.72
C TYR A 410 16.58 3.85 -29.19
N VAL A 411 16.42 5.08 -28.70
CA VAL A 411 17.48 5.86 -28.06
C VAL A 411 16.97 6.30 -26.69
N PRO A 412 17.63 5.90 -25.60
CA PRO A 412 17.26 6.33 -24.25
C PRO A 412 17.27 7.85 -24.13
N THR A 413 16.29 8.42 -23.42
CA THR A 413 16.26 9.87 -23.15
C THR A 413 17.37 10.29 -22.18
N HIS A 414 17.78 9.37 -21.32
CA HIS A 414 18.86 9.49 -20.35
C HIS A 414 19.33 8.09 -19.93
N SER A 415 20.37 8.02 -19.10
CA SER A 415 20.86 6.77 -18.50
C SER A 415 21.46 7.06 -17.13
N ASN A 416 21.01 6.34 -16.11
CA ASN A 416 21.48 6.41 -14.73
C ASN A 416 22.53 5.33 -14.39
N CYS A 417 22.92 4.49 -15.36
CA CYS A 417 24.08 3.61 -15.19
C CYS A 417 25.37 4.42 -15.02
N GLU A 418 26.07 4.19 -13.91
CA GLU A 418 27.28 4.93 -13.53
C GLU A 418 28.53 4.42 -14.29
N ASP A 419 28.51 3.17 -14.79
CA ASP A 419 29.62 2.55 -15.55
C ASP A 419 29.14 1.70 -16.76
N PRO A 420 28.63 2.34 -17.82
CA PRO A 420 28.06 1.64 -18.98
C PRO A 420 29.09 0.87 -19.83
N GLN A 421 30.39 0.96 -19.51
CA GLN A 421 31.44 0.20 -20.19
C GLN A 421 31.64 -1.18 -19.58
N ASN A 422 31.29 -1.36 -18.30
CA ASN A 422 31.54 -2.59 -17.55
C ASN A 422 30.27 -3.23 -17.00
N HIS A 423 29.17 -2.48 -16.88
CA HIS A 423 27.89 -2.98 -16.42
C HIS A 423 26.96 -3.27 -17.60
N ASP A 424 26.38 -4.47 -17.62
CA ASP A 424 25.39 -4.88 -18.61
C ASP A 424 24.01 -4.88 -17.97
N HIS A 425 23.24 -3.86 -18.34
CA HIS A 425 21.87 -3.62 -17.91
C HIS A 425 20.86 -4.02 -19.00
N THR A 426 21.28 -4.82 -19.98
CA THR A 426 20.40 -5.22 -21.08
C THR A 426 19.31 -6.17 -20.57
N ASP A 427 18.04 -5.78 -20.74
CA ASP A 427 16.94 -6.73 -20.61
C ASP A 427 17.08 -7.82 -21.71
N PRO A 428 17.22 -9.11 -21.35
CA PRO A 428 17.35 -10.19 -22.33
C PRO A 428 16.13 -10.31 -23.28
N ASN A 429 14.97 -9.77 -22.89
CA ASN A 429 13.76 -9.77 -23.72
C ASN A 429 13.67 -8.53 -24.63
N GLY A 430 14.42 -7.47 -24.31
CA GLY A 430 14.43 -6.19 -25.03
C GLY A 430 13.12 -5.42 -24.90
N ILE A 431 12.43 -5.53 -23.76
CA ILE A 431 11.14 -4.90 -23.43
C ILE A 431 11.37 -3.65 -22.56
N VAL A 432 12.36 -3.71 -21.65
CA VAL A 432 12.63 -2.67 -20.67
C VAL A 432 13.99 -2.01 -20.91
N ASP A 433 14.04 -0.69 -20.83
CA ASP A 433 15.28 0.06 -20.64
C ASP A 433 15.45 0.37 -19.15
N VAL A 434 16.13 -0.54 -18.46
CA VAL A 434 16.34 -0.43 -17.02
C VAL A 434 17.25 0.75 -16.66
N CYS A 435 18.06 1.23 -17.61
CA CYS A 435 19.00 2.33 -17.39
C CYS A 435 18.29 3.67 -17.21
N THR A 436 17.01 3.83 -17.57
CA THR A 436 16.26 5.05 -17.28
C THR A 436 15.71 5.07 -15.85
N GLY A 437 15.60 3.90 -15.18
CA GLY A 437 15.23 3.86 -13.76
C GLY A 437 16.26 4.59 -12.90
N LEU A 438 15.86 5.06 -11.73
CA LEU A 438 16.70 5.90 -10.86
C LEU A 438 17.95 5.16 -10.35
N LEU A 439 17.82 3.86 -10.04
CA LEU A 439 18.84 3.05 -9.37
C LEU A 439 19.17 1.74 -10.10
N PRO A 440 19.57 1.77 -11.39
CA PRO A 440 19.73 0.55 -12.21
C PRO A 440 20.75 -0.44 -11.64
N GLU A 441 21.72 0.02 -10.85
CA GLU A 441 22.75 -0.81 -10.21
C GLU A 441 22.23 -1.65 -9.04
N THR A 442 21.07 -1.31 -8.47
CA THR A 442 20.48 -1.96 -7.29
C THR A 442 19.01 -2.31 -7.45
N THR A 443 18.49 -2.27 -8.67
CA THR A 443 17.12 -2.72 -9.02
C THR A 443 17.18 -4.09 -9.71
N PHE A 444 16.33 -5.02 -9.27
CA PHE A 444 16.23 -6.38 -9.79
C PHE A 444 14.88 -6.58 -10.48
N TYR A 445 14.91 -6.95 -11.76
CA TYR A 445 13.70 -7.10 -12.59
C TYR A 445 13.35 -8.58 -12.80
N PHE A 446 12.10 -8.94 -12.54
CA PHE A 446 11.55 -10.29 -12.67
C PHE A 446 10.51 -10.34 -13.80
N TYR A 447 10.88 -11.05 -14.86
CA TYR A 447 10.09 -11.17 -16.09
C TYR A 447 8.92 -12.15 -15.92
N ASN A 448 7.73 -11.79 -16.43
CA ASN A 448 6.50 -12.58 -16.37
C ASN A 448 6.09 -12.94 -14.93
N GLN A 449 6.32 -12.01 -14.02
CA GLN A 449 5.95 -12.13 -12.63
C GLN A 449 4.76 -11.22 -12.35
N ASP A 450 3.76 -11.74 -11.64
CA ASP A 450 2.64 -10.92 -11.15
C ASP A 450 2.87 -10.49 -9.70
N HIS A 451 2.24 -9.38 -9.33
CA HIS A 451 2.33 -8.69 -8.05
C HIS A 451 1.96 -9.57 -6.85
N GLU A 452 1.02 -10.51 -7.03
CA GLU A 452 0.53 -11.37 -5.94
C GLU A 452 1.45 -12.58 -5.73
N LYS A 453 2.16 -13.01 -6.79
CA LYS A 453 3.10 -14.12 -6.75
C LYS A 453 4.49 -13.72 -6.30
N THR A 454 4.80 -12.43 -6.14
CA THR A 454 6.13 -11.95 -5.70
C THR A 454 6.59 -12.66 -4.42
N GLY A 455 5.70 -12.78 -3.43
CA GLY A 455 5.99 -13.49 -2.18
C GLY A 455 6.23 -14.99 -2.35
N SER A 456 5.79 -15.60 -3.45
CA SER A 456 6.02 -17.03 -3.73
C SER A 456 7.29 -17.31 -4.53
N ASN A 457 8.03 -16.27 -4.92
CA ASN A 457 9.24 -16.38 -5.71
C ASN A 457 10.45 -16.73 -4.83
N ASP A 458 11.05 -17.90 -5.06
CA ASP A 458 12.14 -18.47 -4.26
C ASP A 458 13.50 -17.78 -4.46
N VAL A 459 13.62 -16.91 -5.46
CA VAL A 459 14.81 -16.08 -5.68
C VAL A 459 14.70 -14.76 -4.91
N ILE A 460 13.48 -14.23 -4.78
CA ILE A 460 13.19 -12.99 -4.03
C ILE A 460 13.21 -13.27 -2.52
N MET A 461 12.58 -14.37 -2.09
CA MET A 461 12.43 -14.76 -0.68
C MET A 461 13.58 -15.62 -0.17
#